data_AF-A0A926TAB6-F1
#
_entry.id   AF-A0A926TAB6-F1
#
_cell.length_a   1.000
_cell.length_b   1.000
_cell.length_c   1.000
_cell.angle_alpha   90.00
_cell.angle_beta   90.00
_cell.angle_gamma   90.00
#
_symmetry.space_group_name_H-M   'P 1'
#
loop_
_entity.id
_entity.type
_entity.pdbx_description
1 polymer ?
#
loop_
_entity_poly.entity_id
_entity_poly.type
_entity_poly.pdbx_seq_one_letter_code
_entity_poly.pdbx_strand_id
1 'polypeptide(L)'
;MVYTQYDSEGNAYAEDAEGNVYIEDAKGNAEVVDVEGNYTAVDADGTLYTEDSQGNIAAIDADGNLYYQDADGSYYTESADGIVRYSEGGDGT
;
A
#
# COMPACT_ATOMS: atom_id res chain seq x y z
N MET A 1 3.28 22.13 -10.05
CA MET A 1 2.76 22.84 -8.87
C MET A 1 1.82 21.86 -8.21
N VAL A 2 2.02 21.55 -6.93
CA VAL A 2 1.12 20.66 -6.19
C VAL A 2 -0.08 21.49 -5.71
N TYR A 3 -1.30 21.01 -5.94
CA TYR A 3 -2.51 21.66 -5.43
C TYR A 3 -3.11 20.83 -4.30
N THR A 4 -2.98 21.30 -3.06
CA THR A 4 -3.54 20.64 -1.88
C THR A 4 -4.90 21.23 -1.52
N GLN A 5 -5.90 20.37 -1.34
CA GLN A 5 -7.23 20.69 -0.85
C GLN A 5 -7.48 20.02 0.48
N TYR A 6 -8.31 20.64 1.31
CA TYR A 6 -8.77 20.05 2.57
C TYR A 6 -10.30 19.98 2.56
N ASP A 7 -10.86 18.87 3.03
CA ASP A 7 -12.29 18.77 3.26
C ASP A 7 -12.69 19.29 4.66
N SER A 8 -13.98 19.22 4.98
CA SER A 8 -14.50 19.64 6.28
C SER A 8 -14.12 18.73 7.45
N GLU A 9 -13.63 17.53 7.16
CA GLU A 9 -13.26 16.49 8.12
C GLU A 9 -11.76 16.55 8.45
N GLY A 10 -10.99 17.33 7.68
CA GLY A 10 -9.56 17.54 7.86
C GLY A 10 -8.69 16.66 6.97
N ASN A 11 -9.28 15.94 6.01
CA ASN A 11 -8.53 15.12 5.06
C ASN A 11 -7.92 16.02 3.98
N ALA A 12 -6.66 15.77 3.64
CA ALA A 12 -5.91 16.44 2.58
C ALA A 12 -5.91 15.62 1.30
N TYR A 13 -6.05 16.29 0.16
CA TYR A 13 -5.98 15.72 -1.18
C TYR A 13 -5.04 16.56 -2.01
N ALA A 14 -4.06 15.95 -2.68
CA ALA A 14 -3.14 16.65 -3.56
C ALA A 14 -2.87 15.89 -4.85
N GLU A 15 -2.60 16.63 -5.91
CA GLU A 15 -2.10 16.12 -7.19
C GLU A 15 -0.85 16.92 -7.57
N ASP A 16 0.22 16.23 -7.98
CA ASP A 16 1.44 16.87 -8.46
C ASP A 16 1.39 17.19 -9.97
N ALA A 17 2.51 17.65 -10.55
CA ALA A 17 2.52 18.06 -11.95
C ALA A 17 2.60 16.86 -12.91
N GLU A 18 3.08 15.74 -12.40
CA GLU A 18 3.23 14.48 -13.10
C GLU A 18 1.89 13.75 -13.17
N GLY A 19 1.02 13.94 -12.16
CA GLY A 19 -0.32 13.36 -12.06
C GLY A 19 -0.43 12.35 -10.92
N ASN A 20 0.56 12.29 -10.02
CA ASN A 20 0.48 11.43 -8.83
C ASN A 20 -0.51 12.05 -7.84
N VAL A 21 -1.34 11.20 -7.24
CA VAL A 21 -2.38 11.59 -6.30
C VAL A 21 -1.95 11.20 -4.89
N TYR A 22 -2.09 12.13 -3.95
CA TYR A 22 -1.73 11.98 -2.55
C TYR A 22 -2.97 12.27 -1.69
N ILE A 23 -3.22 11.42 -0.71
CA ILE A 23 -4.33 11.55 0.24
C ILE A 23 -3.76 11.40 1.64
N GLU A 24 -4.17 12.25 2.56
CA GLU A 24 -3.88 12.09 3.99
C GLU A 24 -5.18 12.32 4.75
N ASP A 25 -5.60 11.35 5.57
CA ASP A 25 -6.80 11.51 6.37
C ASP A 25 -6.51 12.19 7.72
N ALA A 26 -7.55 12.70 8.37
CA ALA A 26 -7.40 13.39 9.66
C ALA A 26 -6.93 12.48 10.81
N LYS A 27 -6.84 11.16 10.60
CA LYS A 27 -6.35 10.18 11.58
C LYS A 27 -4.87 9.88 11.40
N GLY A 28 -4.24 10.37 10.34
CA GLY A 28 -2.84 10.15 10.03
C GLY A 28 -2.59 8.95 9.12
N ASN A 29 -3.61 8.42 8.45
CA ASN A 29 -3.42 7.50 7.34
C ASN A 29 -3.02 8.30 6.09
N ALA A 30 -2.08 7.80 5.30
CA ALA A 30 -1.67 8.45 4.06
C ALA A 30 -1.59 7.46 2.91
N GLU A 31 -2.01 7.88 1.72
CA GLU A 31 -2.08 7.06 0.51
C GLU A 31 -1.52 7.83 -0.68
N VAL A 32 -0.86 7.11 -1.59
CA VAL A 32 -0.33 7.64 -2.84
C VAL A 32 -0.66 6.67 -3.97
N VAL A 33 -1.16 7.22 -5.08
CA VAL A 33 -1.24 6.51 -6.36
C VAL A 33 -0.39 7.28 -7.35
N ASP A 34 0.63 6.63 -7.90
CA ASP A 34 1.45 7.23 -8.94
C ASP A 34 0.82 7.08 -10.33
N VAL A 35 1.35 7.81 -11.30
CA VAL A 35 0.87 7.77 -12.69
C VAL A 35 1.11 6.46 -13.42
N GLU A 36 1.97 5.60 -12.89
CA GLU A 36 2.22 4.26 -13.42
C GLU A 36 1.18 3.25 -12.90
N GLY A 37 0.36 3.66 -11.91
CA GLY A 37 -0.68 2.85 -11.30
C GLY A 37 -0.20 2.08 -10.08
N ASN A 38 0.97 2.43 -9.52
CA ASN A 38 1.43 1.85 -8.27
C ASN A 38 0.77 2.59 -7.10
N TYR A 39 0.34 1.82 -6.10
CA TYR A 39 -0.28 2.28 -4.87
C TYR A 39 0.67 2.09 -3.69
N THR A 40 0.70 3.05 -2.78
CA THR A 40 1.38 2.94 -1.48
C THR A 40 0.52 3.59 -0.41
N ALA A 41 0.35 2.93 0.73
CA ALA A 41 -0.37 3.47 1.86
C ALA A 41 0.36 3.19 3.18
N VAL A 42 0.23 4.11 4.12
CA VAL A 42 0.65 3.93 5.50
C VAL A 42 -0.52 4.25 6.41
N ASP A 43 -0.89 3.30 7.25
CA ASP A 43 -1.89 3.50 8.28
C ASP A 43 -1.28 4.21 9.50
N ALA A 44 -2.12 4.85 10.28
CA ALA A 44 -1.74 5.60 11.48
C ALA A 44 -1.08 4.73 12.56
N ASP A 45 -1.26 3.40 12.51
CA ASP A 45 -0.59 2.44 13.39
C ASP A 45 0.83 2.07 12.92
N GLY A 46 1.23 2.54 11.73
CA GLY A 46 2.53 2.26 11.12
C GLY A 46 2.52 1.10 10.13
N THR A 47 1.37 0.48 9.86
CA THR A 47 1.25 -0.54 8.83
C THR A 47 1.47 0.05 7.45
N LEU A 48 2.34 -0.55 6.65
CA LEU A 48 2.66 -0.16 5.28
C LEU A 48 2.01 -1.15 4.31
N TYR A 49 1.41 -0.64 3.24
CA TYR A 49 0.89 -1.41 2.10
C TYR A 49 1.44 -0.85 0.79
N THR A 50 1.73 -1.73 -0.16
CA THR A 50 2.09 -1.37 -1.53
C THR A 50 1.44 -2.33 -2.50
N GLU A 51 0.97 -1.84 -3.63
CA GLU A 51 0.54 -2.64 -4.78
C GLU A 51 1.18 -2.03 -6.03
N ASP A 52 1.88 -2.84 -6.81
CA ASP A 52 2.40 -2.36 -8.09
C ASP A 52 1.35 -2.50 -9.21
N SER A 53 1.61 -1.81 -10.32
CA SER A 53 0.74 -1.83 -11.50
C SER A 53 0.61 -3.20 -12.18
N GLN A 54 1.38 -4.20 -11.74
CA GLN A 54 1.30 -5.59 -12.21
C GLN A 54 0.41 -6.45 -11.30
N GLY A 55 -0.03 -5.92 -10.15
CA GLY A 55 -0.86 -6.62 -9.17
C GLY A 55 -0.06 -7.38 -8.11
N ASN A 56 1.23 -7.10 -7.96
CA ASN A 56 2.01 -7.63 -6.83
C ASN A 56 1.77 -6.75 -5.61
N ILE A 57 1.48 -7.38 -4.49
CA ILE A 57 1.12 -6.71 -3.23
C ILE A 57 2.18 -7.02 -2.19
N ALA A 58 2.59 -6.02 -1.41
CA ALA A 58 3.42 -6.19 -0.23
C ALA A 58 2.84 -5.40 0.94
N ALA A 59 3.02 -5.90 2.17
CA ALA A 59 2.65 -5.19 3.38
C ALA A 59 3.59 -5.51 4.54
N ILE A 60 3.71 -4.56 5.46
CA ILE A 60 4.40 -4.72 6.74
C ILE A 60 3.45 -4.23 7.81
N ASP A 61 2.99 -5.12 8.70
CA ASP A 61 2.14 -4.70 9.82
C ASP A 61 2.94 -4.00 10.93
N ALA A 62 2.22 -3.32 11.82
CA ALA A 62 2.80 -2.59 12.95
C ALA A 62 3.61 -3.49 13.92
N ASP A 63 3.38 -4.81 13.90
CA ASP A 63 4.11 -5.80 14.70
C ASP A 63 5.39 -6.28 13.99
N GLY A 64 5.60 -5.89 12.73
CA GLY A 64 6.77 -6.22 11.92
C GLY A 64 6.63 -7.52 11.11
N ASN A 65 5.41 -8.04 10.93
CA ASN A 65 5.19 -9.17 10.04
C ASN A 65 5.09 -8.68 8.58
N LEU A 66 5.80 -9.38 7.69
CA LEU A 66 5.81 -9.14 6.26
C LEU A 66 4.79 -10.03 5.55
N TYR A 67 4.11 -9.46 4.58
CA TYR A 67 3.19 -10.15 3.70
C TYR A 67 3.54 -9.77 2.26
N TYR A 68 3.55 -10.74 1.37
CA TYR A 68 3.76 -10.54 -0.05
C TYR A 68 2.87 -11.48 -0.85
N GLN A 69 2.27 -10.98 -1.91
CA GLN A 69 1.48 -11.74 -2.86
C GLN A 69 1.88 -11.34 -4.27
N ASP A 70 2.28 -12.32 -5.08
CA ASP A 70 2.47 -12.14 -6.51
C ASP A 70 1.12 -12.06 -7.23
N ALA A 71 1.11 -11.42 -8.39
CA ALA A 71 -0.06 -11.33 -9.26
C ALA A 71 -0.61 -12.69 -9.74
N ASP A 72 0.20 -13.76 -9.64
CA ASP A 72 -0.22 -15.14 -9.94
C ASP A 72 -0.96 -15.83 -8.77
N GLY A 73 -1.11 -15.13 -7.64
CA GLY A 73 -1.77 -15.60 -6.44
C GLY A 73 -0.85 -16.35 -5.46
N SER A 74 0.42 -16.55 -5.80
CA SER A 74 1.43 -17.03 -4.85
C SER A 74 1.58 -16.04 -3.71
N TYR A 75 1.75 -16.53 -2.49
CA TYR A 75 1.97 -15.65 -1.36
C TYR A 75 3.05 -16.16 -0.43
N TYR A 76 3.72 -15.19 0.20
CA TYR A 76 4.76 -15.37 1.19
C TYR A 76 4.41 -14.52 2.42
N THR A 77 4.60 -15.08 3.60
CA THR A 77 4.57 -14.29 4.84
C THR A 77 5.79 -14.61 5.69
N GLU A 78 6.28 -13.60 6.40
CA GLU A 78 7.34 -13.75 7.38
C GLU A 78 6.90 -13.01 8.64
N SER A 79 6.71 -13.74 9.73
CA SER A 79 6.44 -13.07 11.00
C SER A 79 7.71 -12.43 11.56
N ALA A 80 7.54 -11.48 12.48
CA ALA A 80 8.65 -10.72 13.08
C ALA A 80 9.69 -11.61 13.82
N ASP A 81 9.31 -12.83 14.20
CA ASP A 81 10.20 -13.86 14.77
C ASP A 81 10.92 -14.72 13.71
N GLY A 82 10.75 -14.40 12.42
CA GLY A 82 11.41 -15.03 11.29
C GLY A 82 10.73 -16.32 10.80
N ILE A 83 9.47 -16.60 11.19
CA ILE A 83 8.75 -17.77 10.67
C ILE A 83 8.20 -17.44 9.29
N VAL A 84 8.76 -18.11 8.30
CA VAL A 84 8.35 -18.02 6.90
C VAL A 84 7.24 -19.01 6.57
N ARG A 85 6.21 -18.56 5.85
CA ARG A 85 5.20 -19.39 5.19
C ARG A 85 5.13 -19.03 3.72
N TYR A 86 4.94 -20.04 2.89
CA TYR A 86 4.80 -19.88 1.44
C TYR A 86 3.65 -20.76 0.93
N SER A 87 2.92 -20.25 -0.05
CA SER A 87 1.96 -21.00 -0.84
C SER A 87 2.14 -20.63 -2.30
N GLU A 88 2.14 -21.64 -3.16
CA GLU A 88 2.04 -21.44 -4.60
C GLU A 88 0.63 -20.96 -4.95
N GLY A 89 0.54 -20.01 -5.87
CA GLY A 89 -0.70 -19.61 -6.50
C GLY A 89 -1.25 -20.78 -7.28
N GLY A 90 -2.52 -21.12 -7.06
CA GLY A 90 -3.18 -22.13 -7.87
C GLY A 90 -3.39 -21.56 -9.27
N ASP A 91 -2.85 -22.23 -10.29
CA ASP A 91 -3.32 -22.01 -11.65
C ASP A 91 -4.82 -22.33 -11.64
N GLY A 92 -5.65 -21.30 -11.75
CA GLY A 92 -7.09 -21.49 -11.84
C GLY A 92 -7.41 -22.32 -13.08
N THR A 93 -7.56 -23.64 -12.92
CA THR A 93 -8.25 -24.51 -13.89
C THR A 93 -9.74 -24.50 -13.61
#